data_AF-A0A920LKX2-F1
#
_entry.id   AF-A0A920LKX2-F1
#
_cell.length_a   1.000
_cell.length_b   1.000
_cell.length_c   1.000
_cell.angle_alpha   90.00
_cell.angle_beta   90.00
_cell.angle_gamma   90.00
#
_symmetry.space_group_name_H-M   'P 1'
#
loop_
_entity.id
_entity.type
_entity.pdbx_description
1 polymer ?
#
loop_
_entity_poly.entity_id
_entity_poly.type
_entity_poly.pdbx_seq_one_letter_code
_entity_poly.pdbx_strand_id
1 'polypeptide(L)'
;MIQLFVAHRHEVLIRKTKYELQQAEKRAHILEGLIIALNNLDAVIELIRGSRTPEDARNGLINNFNLSEIQAKAILDLRLQKLTGLEMDKN
;
A
#
# COMPACT_ATOMS: atom_id res chain seq x y z
N MET A 1 -2.88 45.10 -0.02
CA MET A 1 -2.03 44.24 -0.90
C MET A 1 -1.34 43.12 -0.11
N ILE A 2 -0.65 43.40 1.01
CA ILE A 2 0.05 42.38 1.82
C ILE A 2 -0.90 41.32 2.40
N GLN A 3 -2.07 41.69 2.92
CA GLN A 3 -3.05 40.74 3.49
C GLN A 3 -3.56 39.73 2.46
N LEU A 4 -3.82 40.16 1.22
CA LEU A 4 -4.23 39.29 0.11
C LEU A 4 -3.14 38.28 -0.26
N PHE A 5 -1.87 38.73 -0.29
CA PHE A 5 -0.73 37.85 -0.54
C PHE A 5 -0.56 36.80 0.55
N VAL A 6 -0.67 37.20 1.83
CA VAL A 6 -0.57 36.27 2.97
C VAL A 6 -1.72 35.25 2.97
N ALA A 7 -2.95 35.69 2.70
CA ALA A 7 -4.12 34.81 2.62
C ALA A 7 -3.98 33.76 1.51
N HIS A 8 -3.53 34.17 0.32
CA HIS A 8 -3.29 33.24 -0.78
C HIS A 8 -2.17 32.24 -0.46
N ARG A 9 -1.06 32.69 0.13
CA ARG A 9 0.05 31.81 0.55
C ARG A 9 -0.41 30.78 1.59
N HIS A 10 -1.25 31.18 2.54
CA HIS A 10 -1.83 30.29 3.53
C HIS A 10 -2.72 29.22 2.87
N GLU A 11 -3.57 29.62 1.92
CA GLU A 11 -4.41 28.70 1.16
C GLU A 11 -3.58 27.69 0.34
N VAL A 12 -2.54 28.17 -0.37
CA VAL A 12 -1.64 27.29 -1.13
C VAL A 12 -0.95 26.29 -0.20
N LEU A 13 -0.48 26.73 0.97
CA LEU A 13 0.16 25.85 1.94
C LEU A 13 -0.81 24.77 2.42
N ILE A 14 -2.04 25.14 2.80
CA ILE A 14 -3.07 24.17 3.23
C ILE A 14 -3.33 23.13 2.13
N ARG A 15 -3.49 23.57 0.88
CA ARG A 15 -3.74 22.65 -0.25
C ARG A 15 -2.55 21.70 -0.46
N LYS A 16 -1.32 22.22 -0.38
CA LYS A 16 -0.10 21.42 -0.49
C LYS A 16 0.00 20.38 0.63
N THR A 17 -0.16 20.80 1.89
CA THR A 17 -0.06 19.89 3.04
C THR A 17 -1.16 18.82 3.00
N LYS A 18 -2.39 19.17 2.62
CA LYS A 18 -3.46 18.18 2.43
C LYS A 18 -3.13 17.16 1.35
N TYR A 19 -2.56 17.61 0.23
CA TYR A 19 -2.11 16.70 -0.83
C TYR A 19 -1.01 15.75 -0.33
N GLU A 20 0.01 16.29 0.34
CA GLU A 20 1.12 15.49 0.88
C GLU A 20 0.64 14.46 1.91
N LEU A 21 -0.27 14.85 2.81
CA LEU A 21 -0.92 13.95 3.77
C LEU A 21 -1.62 12.80 3.03
N GLN A 22 -2.43 13.12 2.03
CA GLN A 22 -3.17 12.11 1.27
C GLN A 22 -2.24 11.14 0.52
N GLN A 23 -1.07 11.60 0.06
CA GLN A 23 -0.06 10.72 -0.55
C GLN A 23 0.60 9.82 0.51
N ALA A 24 0.89 10.36 1.70
CA ALA A 24 1.48 9.59 2.79
C ALA A 24 0.52 8.50 3.30
N GLU A 25 -0.76 8.82 3.49
CA GLU A 25 -1.79 7.86 3.90
C GLU A 25 -1.95 6.73 2.87
N LYS A 26 -1.95 7.04 1.57
CA LYS A 26 -1.97 6.01 0.51
C LYS A 26 -0.77 5.08 0.58
N ARG A 27 0.43 5.61 0.86
CA ARG A 27 1.64 4.80 1.02
C ARG A 27 1.58 3.92 2.26
N ALA A 28 1.14 4.49 3.40
CA ALA A 28 0.96 3.75 4.65
C ALA A 28 -0.01 2.59 4.46
N HIS A 29 -1.14 2.84 3.81
CA HIS A 29 -2.14 1.82 3.50
C HIS A 29 -1.55 0.64 2.70
N ILE A 30 -0.71 0.90 1.69
CA ILE A 30 -0.05 -0.18 0.95
C ILE A 30 0.94 -0.95 1.83
N LEU A 31 1.75 -0.23 2.61
CA LEU A 31 2.74 -0.84 3.52
C LEU A 31 2.07 -1.76 4.55
N GLU A 32 0.93 -1.36 5.12
CA GLU A 32 0.15 -2.21 6.04
C GLU A 32 -0.25 -3.53 5.39
N GLY A 33 -0.69 -3.52 4.13
CA GLY A 33 -1.03 -4.73 3.39
C GLY A 33 0.18 -5.63 3.14
N LEU A 34 1.34 -5.02 2.83
CA LEU A 34 2.59 -5.76 2.65
C LEU A 34 3.07 -6.41 3.96
N ILE A 35 2.95 -5.72 5.09
CA ILE A 35 3.29 -6.26 6.41
C ILE A 35 2.40 -7.46 6.74
N ILE A 36 1.08 -7.35 6.51
CA ILE A 36 0.14 -8.47 6.70
C ILE A 36 0.55 -9.67 5.84
N ALA A 37 0.92 -9.42 4.58
CA ALA A 37 1.35 -10.48 3.67
C ALA A 37 2.65 -11.14 4.10
N LEU A 38 3.65 -10.37 4.54
CA LEU A 38 4.93 -10.89 5.03
C LEU A 38 4.77 -11.73 6.31
N ASN A 39 3.90 -11.30 7.23
CA ASN A 39 3.60 -12.05 8.45
C ASN A 39 2.87 -13.38 8.18
N ASN A 40 2.23 -13.52 7.02
CA ASN A 40 1.48 -14.70 6.61
C ASN A 40 2.00 -15.27 5.27
N LEU A 41 3.31 -15.15 5.03
CA LEU A 41 3.89 -15.36 3.70
C LEU A 41 3.59 -16.73 3.11
N ASP A 42 3.69 -17.79 3.91
CA ASP A 42 3.41 -19.15 3.44
C ASP A 42 1.96 -19.31 2.99
N ALA A 43 0.99 -18.86 3.79
CA ALA A 43 -0.43 -18.92 3.46
C ALA A 43 -0.78 -18.07 2.23
N VAL A 44 -0.14 -16.91 2.09
CA VAL A 44 -0.27 -16.04 0.90
C VAL A 44 0.26 -16.75 -0.35
N ILE A 45 1.45 -17.36 -0.28
CA ILE A 45 2.04 -18.09 -1.41
C ILE A 45 1.18 -19.31 -1.77
N GLU A 46 0.70 -20.06 -0.79
CA GLU A 46 -0.21 -21.20 -1.02
C GLU A 46 -1.49 -20.76 -1.73
N LEU A 47 -2.13 -19.68 -1.27
CA LEU A 47 -3.31 -19.12 -1.91
C LEU A 47 -3.04 -18.71 -3.36
N ILE A 48 -1.95 -17.98 -3.61
CA ILE A 48 -1.58 -17.51 -4.95
C ILE A 48 -1.30 -18.69 -5.87
N ARG A 49 -0.52 -19.70 -5.42
CA ARG A 49 -0.23 -20.90 -6.23
C ARG A 49 -1.45 -21.78 -6.47
N GLY A 50 -2.41 -21.80 -5.55
CA GLY A 50 -3.66 -22.54 -5.69
C GLY A 50 -4.71 -21.86 -6.57
N SER A 51 -4.52 -20.57 -6.88
CA SER A 51 -5.45 -19.78 -7.68
C SER A 51 -5.28 -20.06 -9.18
N ARG A 52 -6.38 -20.14 -9.92
CA ARG A 52 -6.36 -20.40 -11.37
C ARG A 52 -6.06 -19.16 -12.19
N THR A 53 -6.41 -17.99 -11.68
CA THR A 53 -6.20 -16.71 -12.33
C THR A 53 -5.68 -15.66 -11.33
N PRO A 54 -5.06 -14.57 -11.82
CA PRO A 54 -4.67 -13.45 -10.96
C PRO A 54 -5.86 -12.81 -10.23
N GLU A 55 -7.04 -12.80 -10.85
CA GLU A 55 -8.28 -12.30 -10.23
C GLU A 55 -8.74 -13.19 -9.08
N ASP A 56 -8.66 -14.51 -9.23
CA ASP A 56 -8.96 -15.45 -8.14
C ASP A 56 -8.03 -15.22 -6.95
N ALA A 57 -6.73 -15.04 -7.22
CA ALA A 57 -5.74 -14.74 -6.19
C ALA A 57 -6.03 -13.40 -5.50
N ARG A 58 -6.33 -12.35 -6.28
CA ARG A 58 -6.68 -11.02 -5.75
C ARG A 58 -7.90 -11.10 -4.83
N ASN A 59 -8.97 -11.75 -5.27
CA ASN A 59 -10.18 -11.92 -4.47
C ASN A 59 -9.92 -12.77 -3.22
N GLY A 60 -9.10 -13.82 -3.32
CA GLY A 60 -8.67 -14.61 -2.18
C GLY A 60 -7.89 -13.80 -1.15
N LEU A 61 -6.97 -12.93 -1.59
CA LEU A 61 -6.22 -12.03 -0.72
C LEU A 61 -7.13 -11.04 0.00
N ILE A 62 -8.08 -10.44 -0.71
CA ILE A 62 -9.08 -9.51 -0.15
C ILE A 62 -9.90 -10.20 0.94
N ASN A 63 -10.47 -11.37 0.63
CA ASN A 63 -11.42 -12.03 1.52
C ASN A 63 -10.76 -12.71 2.73
N ASN A 64 -9.62 -13.36 2.54
CA ASN A 64 -8.99 -14.16 3.61
C ASN A 64 -8.10 -13.33 4.53
N PHE A 65 -7.55 -12.22 4.04
CA PHE A 65 -6.64 -11.35 4.82
C PHE A 65 -7.21 -9.96 5.07
N ASN A 66 -8.49 -9.76 4.74
CA ASN A 66 -9.24 -8.51 4.93
C ASN A 66 -8.53 -7.30 4.30
N LEU A 67 -7.90 -7.53 3.15
CA LEU A 67 -7.12 -6.54 2.40
C LEU A 67 -8.02 -5.76 1.45
N SER A 68 -7.67 -4.51 1.21
CA SER A 68 -8.25 -3.75 0.10
C SER A 68 -7.75 -4.26 -1.25
N GLU A 69 -8.48 -3.92 -2.31
CA GLU A 69 -8.10 -4.24 -3.68
C GLU A 69 -6.71 -3.72 -4.07
N ILE A 70 -6.38 -2.49 -3.66
CA ILE A 70 -5.07 -1.89 -3.98
C ILE A 70 -3.92 -2.57 -3.23
N GLN A 71 -4.15 -3.04 -2.00
CA GLN A 71 -3.18 -3.83 -1.24
C GLN A 71 -2.98 -5.21 -1.87
N ALA A 72 -4.06 -5.91 -2.20
CA ALA A 72 -4.00 -7.22 -2.84
C ALA A 72 -3.24 -7.14 -4.18
N LYS A 73 -3.50 -6.11 -4.99
CA LYS A 73 -2.72 -5.86 -6.21
C LYS A 73 -1.24 -5.61 -5.92
N ALA A 74 -0.92 -4.77 -4.93
CA ALA A 74 0.47 -4.49 -4.56
C ALA A 74 1.23 -5.75 -4.09
N ILE A 75 0.54 -6.69 -3.42
CA ILE A 75 1.11 -7.98 -3.00
C ILE A 75 1.38 -8.87 -4.21
N LEU A 76 0.45 -8.94 -5.18
CA LEU A 76 0.66 -9.70 -6.42
C LEU A 76 1.81 -9.14 -7.27
N ASP A 77 2.06 -7.83 -7.19
CA ASP A 77 3.18 -7.16 -7.87
C ASP A 77 4.53 -7.34 -7.14
N LEU A 78 4.58 -8.03 -6.00
CA LEU A 78 5.83 -8.29 -5.27
C LEU A 78 6.79 -9.16 -6.10
N ARG A 79 8.07 -8.79 -6.05
CA ARG A 79 9.16 -9.57 -6.64
C ARG A 79 9.81 -10.42 -5.56
N LEU A 80 10.08 -11.69 -5.83
CA LEU A 80 10.68 -12.64 -4.88
C LEU A 80 11.94 -12.13 -4.19
N GLN A 81 12.76 -11.31 -4.86
CA GLN A 81 13.94 -10.67 -4.26
C GLN A 81 13.64 -9.84 -2.98
N LYS A 82 12.40 -9.33 -2.86
CA LYS A 82 11.95 -8.55 -1.69
C LYS A 82 11.70 -9.42 -0.45
N LEU A 83 11.65 -10.74 -0.61
CA LEU A 83 11.49 -11.70 0.48
C LEU A 83 12.84 -12.10 1.10
N THR A 84 13.95 -11.55 0.60
CA THR A 84 15.26 -11.77 1.24
C THR A 84 15.30 -11.05 2.58
N GLY A 85 15.92 -11.67 3.60
CA GLY A 85 15.98 -11.09 4.95
C GLY A 85 16.54 -9.67 4.99
N LEU A 86 17.51 -9.37 4.12
CA LEU A 86 18.11 -8.02 3.99
C LEU A 86 17.11 -6.94 3.53
N GLU A 87 16.08 -7.30 2.78
CA GLU A 87 15.06 -6.36 2.30
C GLU A 87 13.83 -6.33 3.22
N MET A 88 13.59 -7.39 4.00
CA MET A 88 12.52 -7.43 5.02
C MET A 88 12.85 -6.55 6.22
N ASP A 89 14.10 -6.56 6.71
CA ASP A 89 14.53 -5.76 7.87
C ASP A 89 14.63 -4.25 7.60
N LYS A 90 14.46 -3.83 6.34
CA LYS A 90 14.62 -2.43 5.89
C LYS A 90 13.36 -1.58 6.02
N ASN A 91 12.18 -2.20 6.23
CA ASN A 91 10.88 -1.55 6.17
C ASN A 91 10.15 -1.59 7.51
#